data_AF-A0A812UY76-F1
#
_entry.id   AF-A0A812UY76-F1
#
_cell.length_a   1.000
_cell.length_b   1.000
_cell.length_c   1.000
_cell.angle_alpha   90.00
_cell.angle_beta   90.00
_cell.angle_gamma   90.00
#
_symmetry.space_group_name_H-M   'P 1'
#
loop_
_entity.id
_entity.type
_entity.pdbx_description
1 polymer ?
#
loop_
_entity_poly.entity_id
_entity_poly.type
_entity_poly.pdbx_seq_one_letter_code
_entity_poly.pdbx_strand_id
1 'polypeptide(L)'
;MVDSSQASYDAAFASLAGRFRKEGWEARQEDPPQAYLHVTKPHWFDAKLNGIHFETYVLGSQVAAGSAPVCLHCEHDCPFQAAFMEKFTERARSIIEGWPGYSILGPRGCSVCEVQVPLGTSPDATVAALEQELLRLQQLAPLVDEVIEELAGSSGASVHLLRKALRSTDLNLAVDRLHLFVADFELQWSKVSGQEWRGYAVAWPLAVLCYAVTQGLQAFILDEGVELTNGLRTAVRITQITSVLSFALSSAVVMLAAYVQSHLLLGLDKSLDCWCCQVINTPAFDFGVQSWNSLQALLKCVGRELASSFLSFQVLGSLGFFYFLASSVAYAFRTDFHAITIAVEALSSLPLLFLFVLSMRLFAKGAALTEKCRAVPAFVNQIPTTKWIDFNRQYLVTFITDSSPGFFVREVKISQEMLVRQFIVVGGLLSGLFGALSRLYLS
;
A
#
# COMPACT_ATOMS: atom_id res chain seq x y z
N MET A 1 -48.65 11.35 19.21
CA MET A 1 -47.87 10.61 20.24
C MET A 1 -46.70 9.81 19.66
N VAL A 2 -46.48 9.77 18.33
CA VAL A 2 -45.34 9.06 17.71
C VAL A 2 -44.03 9.87 17.78
N ASP A 3 -44.09 11.20 17.85
CA ASP A 3 -42.89 12.06 17.88
C ASP A 3 -42.03 11.92 19.14
N SER A 4 -42.64 11.68 20.32
CA SER A 4 -41.88 11.60 21.57
C SER A 4 -41.04 10.32 21.68
N SER A 5 -41.42 9.26 20.98
CA SER A 5 -40.67 8.00 20.99
C SER A 5 -39.45 8.04 20.09
N GLN A 6 -39.51 8.69 18.92
CA GLN A 6 -38.38 8.72 17.98
C GLN A 6 -37.19 9.50 18.55
N ALA A 7 -37.43 10.70 19.08
CA ALA A 7 -36.38 11.50 19.71
C ALA A 7 -35.67 10.78 20.87
N SER A 8 -36.40 9.92 21.59
CA SER A 8 -35.83 9.09 22.65
C SER A 8 -34.92 7.98 22.08
N TYR A 9 -35.30 7.36 20.96
CA TYR A 9 -34.44 6.41 20.26
C TYR A 9 -33.20 7.08 19.67
N ASP A 10 -33.34 8.26 19.05
CA ASP A 10 -32.22 9.00 18.46
C ASP A 10 -31.14 9.32 19.52
N ALA A 11 -31.57 9.76 20.71
CA ALA A 11 -30.68 10.03 21.84
C ALA A 11 -29.99 8.75 22.37
N ALA A 12 -30.73 7.64 22.47
CA ALA A 12 -30.18 6.37 22.93
C ALA A 12 -29.15 5.80 21.93
N PHE A 13 -29.42 5.91 20.63
CA PHE A 13 -28.49 5.52 19.56
C PHE A 13 -27.23 6.39 19.55
N ALA A 14 -27.34 7.70 19.81
CA ALA A 14 -26.18 8.58 19.93
C ALA A 14 -25.25 8.16 21.10
N SER A 15 -25.84 7.73 22.22
CA SER A 15 -25.10 7.17 23.35
C SER A 15 -24.40 5.86 22.98
N LEU A 16 -25.09 4.96 22.29
CA LEU A 16 -24.54 3.69 21.81
C LEU A 16 -23.37 3.91 20.84
N ALA A 17 -23.53 4.80 19.84
CA ALA A 17 -22.46 5.16 18.91
C ALA A 17 -21.22 5.69 19.65
N GLY A 18 -21.42 6.49 20.70
CA GLY A 18 -20.35 6.99 21.55
C GLY A 18 -19.56 5.88 22.26
N ARG A 19 -20.19 4.75 22.62
CA ARG A 19 -19.50 3.59 23.22
C ARG A 19 -18.62 2.88 22.20
N PHE A 20 -19.15 2.56 21.02
CA PHE A 20 -18.38 1.93 19.94
C PHE A 20 -17.15 2.75 19.53
N ARG A 21 -17.28 4.09 19.44
CA ARG A 21 -16.13 4.98 19.15
C ARG A 21 -15.04 4.89 20.20
N LYS A 22 -15.39 4.77 21.49
CA LYS A 22 -14.42 4.61 22.58
C LYS A 22 -13.69 3.27 22.52
N GLU A 23 -14.32 2.25 21.95
CA GLU A 23 -13.74 0.92 21.74
C GLU A 23 -12.93 0.81 20.43
N GLY A 24 -12.80 1.92 19.69
CA GLY A 24 -11.99 1.98 18.47
C GLY A 24 -12.73 1.63 17.18
N TRP A 25 -14.06 1.51 17.22
CA TRP A 25 -14.88 1.33 16.02
C TRP A 25 -15.26 2.66 15.37
N GLU A 26 -15.41 2.67 14.05
CA GLU A 26 -16.00 3.79 13.32
C GLU A 26 -17.52 3.66 13.36
N ALA A 27 -18.16 4.35 14.31
CA ALA A 27 -19.62 4.38 14.44
C ALA A 27 -20.22 5.66 13.83
N ARG A 28 -21.11 5.51 12.85
CA ARG A 28 -21.77 6.58 12.10
C ARG A 28 -23.30 6.51 12.27
N GLN A 29 -23.93 7.68 12.15
CA GLN A 29 -25.38 7.88 12.15
C GLN A 29 -25.70 8.82 10.97
N GLU A 30 -26.97 8.92 10.58
CA GLU A 30 -27.41 9.88 9.56
C GLU A 30 -27.22 11.35 10.03
N ASP A 31 -27.32 12.29 9.09
CA ASP A 31 -27.35 13.74 9.37
C ASP A 31 -28.69 14.32 8.85
N PRO A 32 -29.63 14.72 9.74
CA PRO A 32 -29.49 14.79 11.21
C PRO A 32 -29.43 13.40 11.88
N PRO A 33 -28.86 13.28 13.10
CA PRO A 33 -28.78 12.02 13.83
C PRO A 33 -30.15 11.38 14.04
N GLN A 34 -30.28 10.15 13.56
CA GLN A 34 -31.45 9.30 13.75
C GLN A 34 -31.07 8.03 14.51
N ALA A 35 -32.08 7.25 14.91
CA ALA A 35 -31.98 5.91 15.46
C ALA A 35 -31.54 4.87 14.40
N TYR A 36 -30.43 5.17 13.74
CA TYR A 36 -29.70 4.33 12.80
C TYR A 36 -28.24 4.31 13.26
N LEU A 37 -27.65 3.12 13.37
CA LEU A 37 -26.26 2.94 13.78
C LEU A 37 -25.56 2.03 12.77
N HIS A 38 -24.44 2.54 12.27
CA HIS A 38 -23.57 1.86 11.32
C HIS A 38 -22.17 1.77 11.93
N VAL A 39 -21.64 0.56 12.08
CA VAL A 39 -20.40 0.28 12.80
C VAL A 39 -19.44 -0.49 11.90
N THR A 40 -18.23 0.04 11.71
CA THR A 40 -17.20 -0.58 10.86
C THR A 40 -15.79 -0.45 11.44
N LYS A 41 -14.82 -1.17 10.86
CA LYS A 41 -13.39 -0.96 11.11
C LYS A 41 -12.76 -0.17 9.95
N PRO A 42 -11.67 0.59 10.20
CA PRO A 42 -11.03 1.43 9.16
C PRO A 42 -10.62 0.69 7.87
N HIS A 43 -10.29 -0.61 7.96
CA HIS A 43 -9.85 -1.42 6.81
C HIS A 43 -10.96 -2.26 6.17
N TRP A 44 -12.23 -2.07 6.57
CA TRP A 44 -13.39 -2.80 6.03
C TRP A 44 -14.01 -2.15 4.78
N PHE A 45 -13.25 -1.27 4.12
CA PHE A 45 -13.58 -0.63 2.83
C PHE A 45 -14.89 0.18 2.84
N ASP A 46 -15.21 0.76 3.99
CA ASP A 46 -16.54 1.32 4.24
C ASP A 46 -16.58 2.86 4.25
N ALA A 47 -15.78 3.50 3.39
CA ALA A 47 -15.64 4.96 3.40
C ALA A 47 -16.97 5.72 3.13
N LYS A 48 -17.92 5.11 2.43
CA LYS A 48 -19.20 5.71 2.02
C LYS A 48 -20.44 4.99 2.55
N LEU A 49 -20.34 4.30 3.69
CA LEU A 49 -21.40 3.43 4.22
C LEU A 49 -21.78 2.31 3.23
N ASN A 50 -20.82 1.84 2.44
CA ASN A 50 -21.02 0.92 1.31
C ASN A 50 -19.94 -0.19 1.30
N GLY A 51 -19.27 -0.46 2.42
CA GLY A 51 -18.29 -1.53 2.59
C GLY A 51 -18.79 -2.69 3.45
N ILE A 52 -17.90 -3.27 4.27
CA ILE A 52 -18.28 -4.25 5.29
C ILE A 52 -18.61 -3.51 6.57
N HIS A 53 -19.75 -3.80 7.19
CA HIS A 53 -20.19 -3.12 8.40
C HIS A 53 -21.26 -3.92 9.15
N PHE A 54 -21.45 -3.58 10.43
CA PHE A 54 -22.64 -3.94 11.17
C PHE A 54 -23.62 -2.78 11.15
N GLU A 55 -24.91 -3.07 11.07
CA GLU A 55 -25.92 -2.03 11.20
C GLU A 55 -27.15 -2.47 12.00
N THR A 56 -27.81 -1.49 12.59
CA THR A 56 -29.12 -1.62 13.22
C THR A 56 -29.86 -0.29 13.19
N TYR A 57 -31.19 -0.34 13.18
CA TYR A 57 -32.01 0.86 13.16
C TYR A 57 -33.41 0.63 13.73
N VAL A 58 -33.98 1.68 14.32
CA VAL A 58 -35.36 1.75 14.81
C VAL A 58 -36.02 2.97 14.17
N LEU A 59 -36.58 2.76 12.98
CA LEU A 59 -37.35 3.78 12.26
C LEU A 59 -38.85 3.48 12.36
N GLY A 60 -39.69 4.33 11.76
CA GLY A 60 -41.14 4.20 11.84
C GLY A 60 -41.69 2.82 11.42
N SER A 61 -41.05 2.16 10.45
CA SER A 61 -41.42 0.81 10.02
C SER A 61 -41.07 -0.26 11.06
N GLN A 62 -39.94 -0.15 11.74
CA GLN A 62 -39.55 -1.08 12.83
C GLN A 62 -40.43 -0.90 14.05
N VAL A 63 -40.80 0.35 14.38
CA VAL A 63 -41.77 0.64 15.44
C VAL A 63 -43.12 -0.02 15.13
N ALA A 64 -43.59 0.05 13.88
CA ALA A 64 -44.81 -0.62 13.45
C ALA A 64 -44.70 -2.15 13.45
N ALA A 65 -43.53 -2.70 13.09
CA ALA A 65 -43.27 -4.13 13.08
C ALA A 65 -43.07 -4.73 14.49
N GLY A 66 -42.73 -3.91 15.48
CA GLY A 66 -42.42 -4.37 16.84
C GLY A 66 -41.06 -5.06 16.96
N SER A 67 -40.20 -4.97 15.94
CA SER A 67 -38.83 -5.49 15.95
C SER A 67 -37.88 -4.62 15.14
N ALA A 68 -36.59 -4.69 15.44
CA ALA A 68 -35.52 -4.02 14.72
C ALA A 68 -34.43 -5.01 14.29
N PRO A 69 -33.86 -4.86 13.09
CA PRO A 69 -32.82 -5.75 12.60
C PRO A 69 -31.46 -5.42 13.21
N VAL A 70 -30.61 -6.44 13.34
CA VAL A 70 -29.16 -6.30 13.54
C VAL A 70 -28.47 -7.17 12.48
N CYS A 71 -27.68 -6.53 11.61
CA CYS A 71 -27.16 -7.16 10.40
C CYS A 71 -25.65 -7.01 10.26
N LEU A 72 -25.01 -7.98 9.60
CA LEU A 72 -23.68 -7.83 9.00
C LEU A 72 -23.83 -7.73 7.48
N HIS A 73 -23.35 -6.64 6.91
CA HIS A 73 -23.38 -6.36 5.47
C HIS A 73 -21.97 -6.35 4.85
N CYS A 74 -21.91 -6.64 3.55
CA CYS A 74 -20.79 -6.43 2.66
C CYS A 74 -21.30 -5.86 1.34
N GLU A 75 -21.18 -4.54 1.20
CA GLU A 75 -21.69 -3.79 0.05
C GLU A 75 -20.58 -3.48 -1.00
N HIS A 76 -20.91 -2.63 -1.98
CA HIS A 76 -20.22 -2.56 -3.28
C HIS A 76 -18.82 -1.92 -3.24
N ASP A 77 -18.49 -1.14 -2.21
CA ASP A 77 -17.15 -0.56 -2.06
C ASP A 77 -16.13 -1.62 -1.58
N CYS A 78 -16.56 -2.80 -1.13
CA CYS A 78 -15.67 -3.93 -0.92
C CYS A 78 -15.14 -4.46 -2.27
N PRO A 79 -13.83 -4.34 -2.57
CA PRO A 79 -13.30 -4.59 -3.91
C PRO A 79 -13.38 -6.07 -4.35
N PHE A 80 -13.61 -6.96 -3.39
CA PHE A 80 -13.77 -8.39 -3.59
C PHE A 80 -15.08 -8.88 -2.95
N GLN A 81 -16.13 -8.05 -2.97
CA GLN A 81 -17.43 -8.30 -2.33
C GLN A 81 -17.97 -9.71 -2.58
N ALA A 82 -18.07 -10.16 -3.84
CA ALA A 82 -18.58 -11.50 -4.14
C ALA A 82 -17.72 -12.63 -3.56
N ALA A 83 -16.38 -12.50 -3.67
CA ALA A 83 -15.44 -13.48 -3.12
C ALA A 83 -15.43 -13.47 -1.58
N PHE A 84 -15.61 -12.31 -0.97
CA PHE A 84 -15.80 -12.16 0.47
C PHE A 84 -17.09 -12.83 0.91
N MET A 85 -18.21 -12.52 0.27
CA MET A 85 -19.52 -13.09 0.60
C MET A 85 -19.49 -14.61 0.51
N GLU A 86 -18.89 -15.19 -0.52
CA GLU A 86 -18.73 -16.63 -0.67
C GLU A 86 -17.86 -17.23 0.46
N LYS A 87 -16.62 -16.76 0.60
CA LYS A 87 -15.63 -17.31 1.53
C LYS A 87 -15.99 -17.07 2.99
N PHE A 88 -16.43 -15.86 3.33
CA PHE A 88 -16.83 -15.51 4.69
C PHE A 88 -18.08 -16.28 5.11
N THR A 89 -19.12 -16.34 4.27
CA THR A 89 -20.36 -17.07 4.61
C THR A 89 -20.08 -18.55 4.81
N GLU A 90 -19.22 -19.15 3.99
CA GLU A 90 -18.78 -20.55 4.15
C GLU A 90 -18.12 -20.78 5.52
N ARG A 91 -17.16 -19.93 5.91
CA ARG A 91 -16.42 -20.06 7.18
C ARG A 91 -17.27 -19.72 8.41
N ALA A 92 -18.09 -18.68 8.33
CA ALA A 92 -18.90 -18.19 9.44
C ALA A 92 -20.15 -19.04 9.70
N ARG A 93 -20.55 -19.90 8.74
CA ARG A 93 -21.79 -20.68 8.80
C ARG A 93 -22.01 -21.40 10.12
N SER A 94 -21.04 -22.22 10.54
CA SER A 94 -21.15 -23.01 11.77
C SER A 94 -21.25 -22.16 13.04
N ILE A 95 -20.61 -20.98 13.04
CA ILE A 95 -20.66 -20.03 14.15
C ILE A 95 -22.06 -19.40 14.23
N ILE A 96 -22.57 -18.91 13.10
CA ILE A 96 -23.86 -18.21 13.01
C ILE A 96 -25.04 -19.16 13.23
N GLU A 97 -24.99 -20.38 12.69
CA GLU A 97 -26.02 -21.42 12.94
C GLU A 97 -26.11 -21.81 14.42
N GLY A 98 -25.04 -21.60 15.20
CA GLY A 98 -25.02 -21.78 16.64
C GLY A 98 -25.73 -20.66 17.43
N TRP A 99 -26.11 -19.55 16.77
CA TRP A 99 -26.75 -18.41 17.42
C TRP A 99 -28.27 -18.43 17.25
N PRO A 100 -29.04 -18.33 18.34
CA PRO A 100 -30.50 -18.40 18.26
C PRO A 100 -31.07 -17.19 17.50
N GLY A 101 -31.95 -17.45 16.53
CA GLY A 101 -32.69 -16.43 15.80
C GLY A 101 -31.95 -15.79 14.61
N TYR A 102 -30.68 -16.14 14.38
CA TYR A 102 -29.94 -15.64 13.22
C TYR A 102 -30.34 -16.35 11.93
N SER A 103 -30.45 -15.56 10.85
CA SER A 103 -30.63 -16.05 9.49
C SER A 103 -29.37 -15.76 8.67
N ILE A 104 -28.86 -16.76 7.96
CA ILE A 104 -27.75 -16.59 6.99
C ILE A 104 -28.35 -16.26 5.62
N LEU A 105 -28.05 -15.07 5.10
CA LEU A 105 -28.56 -14.55 3.83
C LEU A 105 -27.54 -14.66 2.69
N GLY A 106 -26.25 -14.69 3.01
CA GLY A 106 -25.16 -14.90 2.06
C GLY A 106 -25.20 -16.30 1.40
N PRO A 107 -24.42 -16.52 0.32
CA PRO A 107 -23.42 -15.61 -0.25
C PRO A 107 -23.98 -14.66 -1.32
N ARG A 108 -25.30 -14.66 -1.56
CA ARG A 108 -25.93 -13.79 -2.57
C ARG A 108 -26.41 -12.49 -1.94
N GLY A 109 -26.29 -11.38 -2.66
CA GLY A 109 -26.68 -10.05 -2.17
C GLY A 109 -25.60 -9.38 -1.34
N CYS A 110 -26.00 -8.46 -0.45
CA CYS A 110 -25.10 -7.68 0.39
C CYS A 110 -25.22 -8.03 1.88
N SER A 111 -26.32 -8.65 2.31
CA SER A 111 -26.51 -9.05 3.70
C SER A 111 -25.93 -10.44 3.92
N VAL A 112 -25.02 -10.56 4.89
CA VAL A 112 -24.38 -11.83 5.26
C VAL A 112 -25.29 -12.62 6.19
N CYS A 113 -25.69 -11.98 7.29
CA CYS A 113 -26.61 -12.54 8.28
C CYS A 113 -27.35 -11.43 9.01
N GLU A 114 -28.51 -11.78 9.56
CA GLU A 114 -29.36 -10.87 10.33
C GLU A 114 -30.07 -11.58 11.49
N VAL A 115 -30.47 -10.81 12.50
CA VAL A 115 -31.40 -11.21 13.55
C VAL A 115 -32.44 -10.11 13.77
N GLN A 116 -33.69 -10.50 14.02
CA GLN A 116 -34.77 -9.58 14.38
C GLN A 116 -34.91 -9.49 15.90
N VAL A 117 -34.64 -8.32 16.47
CA VAL A 117 -34.69 -8.07 17.91
C VAL A 117 -36.03 -7.41 18.27
N PRO A 118 -36.85 -8.02 19.15
CA PRO A 118 -38.11 -7.42 19.59
C PRO A 118 -37.88 -6.08 20.30
N LEU A 119 -38.75 -5.11 20.04
CA LEU A 119 -38.71 -3.82 20.76
C LEU A 119 -39.16 -4.03 22.22
N GLY A 120 -38.41 -3.45 23.16
CA GLY A 120 -38.70 -3.50 24.59
C GLY A 120 -39.78 -2.52 25.02
N THR A 121 -40.06 -2.50 26.33
CA THR A 121 -41.03 -1.57 26.94
C THR A 121 -40.55 -0.11 26.98
N SER A 122 -39.26 0.13 26.71
CA SER A 122 -38.66 1.47 26.61
C SER A 122 -37.55 1.49 25.56
N PRO A 123 -37.21 2.67 25.00
CA PRO A 123 -36.09 2.81 24.07
C PRO A 123 -34.76 2.29 24.61
N ASP A 124 -34.46 2.54 25.90
CA ASP A 124 -33.23 2.04 26.53
C ASP A 124 -33.18 0.52 26.60
N ALA A 125 -34.32 -0.13 26.91
CA ALA A 125 -34.41 -1.59 26.93
C ALA A 125 -34.20 -2.19 25.54
N THR A 126 -34.79 -1.58 24.50
CA THR A 126 -34.55 -1.96 23.10
C THR A 126 -33.08 -1.79 22.73
N VAL A 127 -32.49 -0.61 22.97
CA VAL A 127 -31.10 -0.31 22.58
C VAL A 127 -30.11 -1.22 23.31
N ALA A 128 -30.38 -1.57 24.57
CA ALA A 128 -29.58 -2.55 25.30
C ALA A 128 -29.64 -3.94 24.64
N ALA A 129 -30.80 -4.36 24.15
CA ALA A 129 -30.93 -5.63 23.43
C ALA A 129 -30.21 -5.60 22.06
N LEU A 130 -30.32 -4.50 21.31
CA LEU A 130 -29.60 -4.31 20.04
C LEU A 130 -28.08 -4.30 20.24
N GLU A 131 -27.60 -3.65 21.30
CA GLU A 131 -26.18 -3.63 21.67
C GLU A 131 -25.64 -5.04 21.93
N GLN A 132 -26.40 -5.90 22.62
CA GLN A 132 -25.97 -7.29 22.86
C GLN A 132 -25.79 -8.07 21.55
N GLU A 133 -26.67 -7.87 20.57
CA GLU A 133 -26.56 -8.54 19.28
C GLU A 133 -25.45 -7.93 18.40
N LEU A 134 -25.20 -6.61 18.47
CA LEU A 134 -24.02 -6.01 17.84
C LEU A 134 -22.72 -6.54 18.46
N LEU A 135 -22.65 -6.66 19.78
CA LEU A 135 -21.51 -7.25 20.48
C LEU A 135 -21.31 -8.73 20.10
N ARG A 136 -22.39 -9.47 19.83
CA ARG A 136 -22.31 -10.82 19.28
C ARG A 136 -21.74 -10.81 17.86
N LEU A 137 -22.21 -9.93 16.97
CA LEU A 137 -21.64 -9.77 15.63
C LEU A 137 -20.16 -9.37 15.65
N GLN A 138 -19.70 -8.58 16.64
CA GLN A 138 -18.28 -8.26 16.80
C GLN A 138 -17.39 -9.51 16.94
N GLN A 139 -17.92 -10.64 17.42
CA GLN A 139 -17.17 -11.89 17.51
C GLN A 139 -16.75 -12.43 16.13
N LEU A 140 -17.43 -12.02 15.05
CA LEU A 140 -17.05 -12.35 13.68
C LEU A 140 -15.95 -11.44 13.12
N ALA A 141 -15.63 -10.33 13.78
CA ALA A 141 -14.69 -9.35 13.25
C ALA A 141 -13.29 -9.93 12.95
N PRO A 142 -12.70 -10.82 13.76
CA PRO A 142 -11.44 -11.47 13.41
C PRO A 142 -11.52 -12.31 12.13
N LEU A 143 -12.65 -12.97 11.88
CA LEU A 143 -12.87 -13.76 10.66
C LEU A 143 -13.08 -12.85 9.44
N VAL A 144 -13.73 -11.69 9.61
CA VAL A 144 -13.81 -10.66 8.57
C VAL A 144 -12.40 -10.19 8.20
N ASP A 145 -11.56 -9.91 9.20
CA ASP A 145 -10.17 -9.48 9.03
C ASP A 145 -9.34 -10.54 8.28
N GLU A 146 -9.44 -11.82 8.68
CA GLU A 146 -8.75 -12.95 8.04
C GLU A 146 -9.13 -13.10 6.55
N VAL A 147 -10.43 -13.05 6.24
CA VAL A 147 -10.92 -13.18 4.86
C VAL A 147 -10.49 -11.99 4.01
N ILE A 148 -10.50 -10.78 4.57
CA ILE A 148 -9.95 -9.57 3.91
C ILE A 148 -8.47 -9.77 3.59
N GLU A 149 -7.66 -10.22 4.55
CA GLU A 149 -6.23 -10.41 4.37
C GLU A 149 -5.92 -11.47 3.31
N GLU A 150 -6.64 -12.59 3.31
CA GLU A 150 -6.48 -13.65 2.31
C GLU A 150 -6.81 -13.17 0.89
N LEU A 151 -7.97 -12.52 0.72
CA LEU A 151 -8.42 -12.02 -0.57
C LEU A 151 -7.58 -10.84 -1.06
N ALA A 152 -7.08 -10.02 -0.13
CA ALA A 152 -6.10 -8.99 -0.45
C ALA A 152 -4.74 -9.58 -0.82
N GLY A 153 -4.38 -10.79 -0.38
CA GLY A 153 -3.07 -11.43 -0.59
C GLY A 153 -2.92 -12.19 -1.92
N SER A 154 -4.01 -12.68 -2.53
CA SER A 154 -3.95 -13.47 -3.77
C SER A 154 -3.77 -12.58 -5.02
N SER A 155 -2.53 -12.41 -5.49
CA SER A 155 -2.08 -11.97 -6.83
C SER A 155 -2.49 -10.58 -7.35
N GLY A 156 -3.63 -10.03 -6.93
CA GLY A 156 -4.08 -8.67 -7.19
C GLY A 156 -3.57 -7.66 -6.15
N ALA A 157 -2.98 -8.14 -5.04
CA ALA A 157 -2.49 -7.36 -3.91
C ALA A 157 -1.64 -6.17 -4.34
N SER A 158 -0.59 -6.42 -5.11
CA SER A 158 0.40 -5.39 -5.47
C SER A 158 -0.19 -4.33 -6.40
N VAL A 159 -1.03 -4.74 -7.36
CA VAL A 159 -1.71 -3.81 -8.28
C VAL A 159 -2.82 -3.05 -7.55
N HIS A 160 -3.54 -3.70 -6.64
CA HIS A 160 -4.58 -3.09 -5.83
C HIS A 160 -4.00 -2.10 -4.82
N LEU A 161 -2.96 -2.48 -4.08
CA LEU A 161 -2.24 -1.61 -3.15
C LEU A 161 -1.63 -0.42 -3.88
N LEU A 162 -1.07 -0.63 -5.07
CA LEU A 162 -0.59 0.48 -5.90
C LEU A 162 -1.74 1.37 -6.36
N ARG A 163 -2.84 0.79 -6.87
CA ARG A 163 -4.02 1.55 -7.31
C ARG A 163 -4.68 2.31 -6.17
N LYS A 164 -4.73 1.73 -4.97
CA LYS A 164 -5.22 2.36 -3.73
C LYS A 164 -4.30 3.50 -3.34
N ALA A 165 -2.98 3.28 -3.32
CA ALA A 165 -2.01 4.35 -3.04
C ALA A 165 -2.16 5.50 -4.05
N LEU A 166 -2.21 5.20 -5.35
CA LEU A 166 -2.38 6.21 -6.40
C LEU A 166 -3.74 6.93 -6.38
N ARG A 167 -4.77 6.32 -5.78
CA ARG A 167 -6.10 6.92 -5.59
C ARG A 167 -6.31 7.49 -4.19
N SER A 168 -5.31 7.37 -3.31
CA SER A 168 -5.38 7.86 -1.94
C SER A 168 -5.59 9.38 -1.97
N THR A 169 -6.63 9.85 -1.28
CA THR A 169 -6.87 11.28 -1.08
C THR A 169 -5.69 11.95 -0.38
N ASP A 170 -5.05 11.22 0.54
CA ASP A 170 -3.87 11.68 1.26
C ASP A 170 -2.67 11.82 0.34
N LEU A 171 -2.48 10.88 -0.60
CA LEU A 171 -1.42 10.99 -1.60
C LEU A 171 -1.66 12.16 -2.55
N ASN A 172 -2.88 12.33 -3.04
CA ASN A 172 -3.22 13.47 -3.91
C ASN A 172 -2.99 14.79 -3.17
N LEU A 173 -3.43 14.90 -1.91
CA LEU A 173 -3.17 16.08 -1.08
C LEU A 173 -1.67 16.30 -0.84
N ALA A 174 -0.89 15.23 -0.64
CA ALA A 174 0.55 15.32 -0.48
C ALA A 174 1.24 15.78 -1.77
N VAL A 175 0.81 15.28 -2.93
CA VAL A 175 1.27 15.70 -4.26
C VAL A 175 0.93 17.16 -4.52
N ASP A 176 -0.31 17.58 -4.21
CA ASP A 176 -0.74 18.97 -4.38
C ASP A 176 0.06 19.91 -3.48
N ARG A 177 0.26 19.54 -2.21
CA ARG A 177 1.12 20.30 -1.29
C ARG A 177 2.56 20.35 -1.75
N LEU A 178 3.08 19.25 -2.29
CA LEU A 178 4.43 19.20 -2.85
C LEU A 178 4.54 20.14 -4.06
N HIS A 179 3.53 20.15 -4.95
CA HIS A 179 3.50 21.05 -6.10
C HIS A 179 3.42 22.51 -5.69
N LEU A 180 2.56 22.86 -4.73
CA LEU A 180 2.50 24.21 -4.16
C LEU A 180 3.85 24.60 -3.57
N PHE A 181 4.44 23.72 -2.76
CA PHE A 181 5.73 23.98 -2.15
C PHE A 181 6.81 24.19 -3.19
N VAL A 182 6.87 23.40 -4.27
CA VAL A 182 7.91 23.53 -5.31
C VAL A 182 7.66 24.70 -6.25
N ALA A 183 6.40 25.05 -6.53
CA ALA A 183 6.04 26.17 -7.40
C ALA A 183 6.55 27.51 -6.87
N ASP A 184 6.56 27.68 -5.54
CA ASP A 184 7.01 28.91 -4.88
C ASP A 184 8.49 29.23 -5.08
N PHE A 185 9.32 28.28 -5.55
CA PHE A 185 10.78 28.44 -5.62
C PHE A 185 11.37 28.59 -7.03
N GLU A 186 10.54 28.87 -8.05
CA GLU A 186 10.98 29.05 -9.46
C GLU A 186 11.90 27.93 -10.00
N LEU A 187 11.87 26.75 -9.39
CA LEU A 187 12.75 25.65 -9.76
C LEU A 187 12.33 25.08 -11.11
N GLN A 188 13.32 24.64 -11.89
CA GLN A 188 13.11 23.86 -13.11
C GLN A 188 12.61 22.43 -12.80
N TRP A 189 11.60 22.30 -11.93
CA TRP A 189 11.04 21.03 -11.49
C TRP A 189 10.51 20.20 -12.65
N SER A 190 9.82 20.84 -13.60
CA SER A 190 9.32 20.20 -14.81
C SER A 190 10.45 19.53 -15.63
N LYS A 191 11.64 20.15 -15.68
CA LYS A 191 12.80 19.61 -16.36
C LYS A 191 13.38 18.40 -15.62
N VAL A 192 13.55 18.50 -14.30
CA VAL A 192 14.10 17.43 -13.45
C VAL A 192 13.16 16.22 -13.44
N SER A 193 11.87 16.45 -13.22
CA SER A 193 10.81 15.42 -13.32
C SER A 193 10.75 14.80 -14.72
N GLY A 194 10.79 15.63 -15.76
CA GLY A 194 10.74 15.16 -17.15
C GLY A 194 11.93 14.29 -17.54
N GLN A 195 13.13 14.57 -17.01
CA GLN A 195 14.31 13.72 -17.18
C GLN A 195 14.12 12.36 -16.50
N GLU A 196 13.59 12.34 -15.28
CA GLU A 196 13.30 11.09 -14.57
C GLU A 196 12.24 10.26 -15.33
N TRP A 197 11.14 10.87 -15.77
CA TRP A 197 10.11 10.22 -16.58
C TRP A 197 10.67 9.58 -17.85
N ARG A 198 11.51 10.31 -18.61
CA ARG A 198 12.14 9.79 -19.84
C ARG A 198 12.96 8.54 -19.57
N GLY A 199 13.64 8.46 -18.41
CA GLY A 199 14.36 7.27 -18.00
C GLY A 199 13.45 6.04 -17.93
N TYR A 200 12.31 6.14 -17.24
CA TYR A 200 11.34 5.05 -17.15
C TYR A 200 10.65 4.75 -18.49
N ALA A 201 10.32 5.80 -19.26
CA ALA A 201 9.68 5.67 -20.56
C ALA A 201 10.56 4.97 -21.61
N VAL A 202 11.89 5.08 -21.49
CA VAL A 202 12.85 4.35 -22.34
C VAL A 202 13.14 2.95 -21.77
N ALA A 203 13.28 2.83 -20.44
CA ALA A 203 13.61 1.56 -19.83
C ALA A 203 12.50 0.50 -19.97
N TRP A 204 11.24 0.92 -19.91
CA TRP A 204 10.08 0.03 -20.08
C TRP A 204 10.05 -0.71 -21.43
N PRO A 205 10.05 -0.03 -22.60
CA PRO A 205 10.04 -0.72 -23.88
C PRO A 205 11.30 -1.55 -24.10
N LEU A 206 12.46 -1.16 -23.55
CA LEU A 206 13.67 -1.98 -23.60
C LEU A 206 13.50 -3.30 -22.82
N ALA A 207 12.91 -3.26 -21.63
CA ALA A 207 12.62 -4.47 -20.85
C ALA A 207 11.62 -5.39 -21.58
N VAL A 208 10.57 -4.81 -22.17
CA VAL A 208 9.58 -5.56 -22.97
C VAL A 208 10.21 -6.18 -24.21
N LEU A 209 11.04 -5.42 -24.93
CA LEU A 209 11.76 -5.91 -26.10
C LEU A 209 12.70 -7.06 -25.73
N CYS A 210 13.46 -6.93 -24.64
CA CYS A 210 14.34 -7.99 -24.15
C CYS A 210 13.58 -9.28 -23.84
N TYR A 211 12.43 -9.16 -23.17
CA TYR A 211 11.58 -10.31 -22.87
C TYR A 211 10.98 -10.92 -24.13
N ALA A 212 10.50 -10.11 -25.08
CA ALA A 212 9.96 -10.57 -26.35
C ALA A 212 11.00 -11.30 -27.21
N VAL A 213 12.23 -10.78 -27.29
CA VAL A 213 13.36 -11.44 -27.97
C VAL A 213 13.65 -12.79 -27.33
N THR A 214 13.64 -12.86 -25.99
CA THR A 214 13.84 -14.12 -25.26
C THR A 214 12.76 -15.15 -25.63
N GLN A 215 11.49 -14.76 -25.62
CA GLN A 215 10.37 -15.64 -26.01
C GLN A 215 10.51 -16.11 -27.47
N GLY A 216 10.92 -15.22 -28.38
CA GLY A 216 11.17 -15.56 -29.78
C GLY A 216 12.33 -16.56 -29.96
N LEU A 217 13.44 -16.37 -29.24
CA LEU A 217 14.57 -17.30 -29.27
C LEU A 217 14.21 -18.66 -28.68
N GLN A 218 13.42 -18.70 -27.59
CA GLN A 218 12.90 -19.95 -27.04
C GLN A 218 12.01 -20.69 -28.03
N ALA A 219 11.16 -19.96 -28.77
CA ALA A 219 10.34 -20.53 -29.84
C ALA A 219 11.21 -21.15 -30.95
N PHE A 220 12.27 -20.44 -31.35
CA PHE A 220 13.19 -20.87 -32.38
C PHE A 220 13.94 -22.16 -32.00
N ILE A 221 14.50 -22.22 -30.79
CA ILE A 221 15.19 -23.42 -30.27
C ILE A 221 14.23 -24.62 -30.24
N LEU A 222 12.97 -24.40 -29.84
CA LEU A 222 11.97 -25.46 -29.78
C LEU A 222 11.59 -25.98 -31.17
N ASP A 223 11.48 -25.09 -32.17
CA ASP A 223 11.19 -25.45 -33.56
C ASP A 223 12.36 -26.22 -34.21
N GLU A 224 13.62 -26.00 -33.81
CA GLU A 224 14.79 -26.77 -34.29
C GLU A 224 14.95 -28.13 -33.59
N GLY A 225 14.59 -28.23 -32.31
CA GLY A 225 14.90 -29.41 -31.48
C GLY A 225 13.85 -30.52 -31.48
N VAL A 226 12.60 -30.24 -31.84
CA VAL A 226 11.47 -31.19 -31.71
C VAL A 226 10.50 -31.06 -32.89
N GLU A 227 10.15 -32.19 -33.53
CA GLU A 227 9.05 -32.24 -34.50
C GLU A 227 7.70 -32.09 -33.79
N LEU A 228 7.22 -30.86 -33.65
CA LEU A 228 5.91 -30.55 -33.07
C LEU A 228 4.81 -30.64 -34.13
N THR A 229 3.63 -31.14 -33.73
CA THR A 229 2.43 -31.06 -34.57
C THR A 229 2.01 -29.60 -34.77
N ASN A 230 1.36 -29.29 -35.91
CA ASN A 230 0.92 -27.93 -36.23
C ASN A 230 0.04 -27.29 -35.14
N GLY A 231 -0.82 -28.09 -34.50
CA GLY A 231 -1.66 -27.62 -33.40
C GLY A 231 -0.85 -27.20 -32.18
N LEU A 232 0.13 -28.01 -31.78
CA LEU A 232 0.99 -27.72 -30.63
C LEU A 232 1.91 -26.52 -30.88
N ARG A 233 2.45 -26.38 -32.10
CA ARG A 233 3.23 -25.19 -32.50
C ARG A 233 2.41 -23.91 -32.39
N THR A 234 1.16 -23.92 -32.88
CA THR A 234 0.26 -22.78 -32.74
C THR A 234 -0.03 -22.45 -31.28
N ALA A 235 -0.28 -23.47 -30.44
CA ALA A 235 -0.53 -23.28 -29.01
C ALA A 235 0.67 -22.63 -28.30
N VAL A 236 1.90 -23.12 -28.52
CA VAL A 236 3.12 -22.54 -27.94
C VAL A 236 3.28 -21.07 -28.33
N ARG A 237 3.08 -20.73 -29.61
CA ARG A 237 3.17 -19.34 -30.09
C ARG A 237 2.12 -18.44 -29.44
N ILE A 238 0.88 -18.92 -29.29
CA ILE A 238 -0.17 -18.18 -28.57
C ILE A 238 0.26 -17.94 -27.12
N THR A 239 0.72 -18.97 -26.42
CA THR A 239 1.19 -18.85 -25.03
C THR A 239 2.33 -17.84 -24.90
N GLN A 240 3.31 -17.85 -25.81
CA GLN A 240 4.41 -16.89 -25.81
C GLN A 240 3.93 -15.45 -26.04
N ILE A 241 3.06 -15.23 -27.03
CA ILE A 241 2.47 -13.90 -27.29
C ILE A 241 1.69 -13.41 -26.07
N THR A 242 0.85 -14.26 -25.47
CA THR A 242 0.12 -13.93 -24.25
C THR A 242 1.07 -13.61 -23.09
N SER A 243 2.17 -14.35 -22.95
CA SER A 243 3.18 -14.10 -21.93
C SER A 243 3.85 -12.73 -22.12
N VAL A 244 4.22 -12.37 -23.35
CA VAL A 244 4.80 -11.05 -23.67
C VAL A 244 3.83 -9.92 -23.34
N LEU A 245 2.55 -10.06 -23.71
CA LEU A 245 1.52 -9.07 -23.40
C LEU A 245 1.30 -8.92 -21.89
N SER A 246 1.23 -10.05 -21.18
CA SER A 246 1.11 -10.08 -19.71
C SER A 246 2.30 -9.40 -19.03
N PHE A 247 3.52 -9.70 -19.49
CA PHE A 247 4.74 -9.06 -19.01
C PHE A 247 4.74 -7.56 -19.31
N ALA A 248 4.35 -7.15 -20.52
CA ALA A 248 4.32 -5.74 -20.91
C ALA A 248 3.37 -4.92 -20.03
N LEU A 249 2.18 -5.45 -19.75
CA LEU A 249 1.21 -4.81 -18.86
C LEU A 249 1.71 -4.77 -17.42
N SER A 250 2.18 -5.89 -16.89
CA SER A 250 2.64 -6.00 -15.50
C SER A 250 3.87 -5.10 -15.26
N SER A 251 4.83 -5.11 -16.18
CA SER A 251 6.02 -4.26 -16.11
C SER A 251 5.66 -2.78 -16.27
N ALA A 252 4.66 -2.41 -17.09
CA ALA A 252 4.21 -1.02 -17.19
C ALA A 252 3.70 -0.49 -15.84
N VAL A 253 2.93 -1.31 -15.12
CA VAL A 253 2.42 -0.96 -13.78
C VAL A 253 3.57 -0.77 -12.79
N VAL A 254 4.56 -1.67 -12.80
CA VAL A 254 5.77 -1.57 -11.98
C VAL A 254 6.57 -0.31 -12.34
N MET A 255 6.76 0.00 -13.61
CA MET A 255 7.51 1.19 -14.04
C MET A 255 6.81 2.48 -13.62
N LEU A 256 5.48 2.53 -13.75
CA LEU A 256 4.69 3.67 -13.31
C LEU A 256 4.79 3.87 -11.79
N ALA A 257 4.70 2.79 -11.01
CA ALA A 257 4.86 2.84 -9.57
C ALA A 257 6.25 3.33 -9.15
N ALA A 258 7.30 2.79 -9.77
CA ALA A 258 8.68 3.21 -9.52
C ALA A 258 8.89 4.67 -9.90
N TYR A 259 8.31 5.12 -11.02
CA TYR A 259 8.33 6.52 -11.42
C TYR A 259 7.67 7.42 -10.37
N VAL A 260 6.45 7.09 -9.92
CA VAL A 260 5.73 7.91 -8.92
C VAL A 260 6.49 7.99 -7.61
N GLN A 261 7.00 6.85 -7.10
CA GLN A 261 7.85 6.85 -5.89
C GLN A 261 9.11 7.70 -6.07
N SER A 262 9.79 7.53 -7.20
CA SER A 262 11.01 8.27 -7.53
C SER A 262 10.76 9.77 -7.67
N HIS A 263 9.63 10.15 -8.28
CA HIS A 263 9.20 11.53 -8.47
C HIS A 263 8.89 12.21 -7.13
N LEU A 264 8.15 11.54 -6.25
CA LEU A 264 7.85 12.04 -4.91
C LEU A 264 9.11 12.22 -4.05
N LEU A 265 10.00 11.22 -4.04
CA LEU A 265 11.27 11.31 -3.31
C LEU A 265 12.15 12.46 -3.81
N LEU A 266 12.20 12.64 -5.14
CA LEU A 266 12.93 13.74 -5.76
C LEU A 266 12.30 15.11 -5.44
N GLY A 267 10.98 15.16 -5.34
CA GLY A 267 10.26 16.37 -4.97
C GLY A 267 10.54 16.77 -3.54
N LEU A 268 10.47 15.80 -2.61
CA LEU A 268 10.83 16.01 -1.21
C LEU A 268 12.29 16.47 -1.05
N ASP A 269 13.21 15.89 -1.83
CA ASP A 269 14.62 16.30 -1.86
C ASP A 269 14.77 17.77 -2.29
N LYS A 270 14.00 18.20 -3.29
CA LYS A 270 13.99 19.61 -3.74
C LYS A 270 13.27 20.54 -2.79
N SER A 271 12.16 20.15 -2.18
CA SER A 271 11.52 20.91 -1.12
C SER A 271 12.48 21.17 0.05
N LEU A 272 13.32 20.20 0.39
CA LEU A 272 14.34 20.37 1.42
C LEU A 272 15.43 21.38 1.01
N ASP A 273 15.90 21.34 -0.25
CA ASP A 273 16.84 22.35 -0.80
C ASP A 273 16.24 23.75 -0.71
N CYS A 274 14.99 23.90 -1.16
CA CYS A 274 14.25 25.15 -1.14
C CYS A 274 14.12 25.73 0.26
N TRP A 275 13.71 24.89 1.22
CA TRP A 275 13.58 25.28 2.61
C TRP A 275 14.93 25.76 3.17
N CYS A 276 16.03 25.07 2.86
CA CYS A 276 17.37 25.48 3.26
C CYS A 276 17.74 26.86 2.69
N CYS A 277 17.46 27.11 1.42
CA CYS A 277 17.66 28.43 0.79
C CYS A 277 16.80 29.51 1.45
N GLN A 278 15.54 29.21 1.77
CA GLN A 278 14.62 30.16 2.39
C GLN A 278 15.09 30.57 3.79
N VAL A 279 15.54 29.62 4.60
CA VAL A 279 16.03 29.88 5.96
C VAL A 279 17.34 30.68 5.94
N ILE A 280 18.20 30.49 4.93
CA ILE A 280 19.37 31.37 4.73
C ILE A 280 18.93 32.80 4.40
N ASN A 281 18.02 32.97 3.44
CA ASN A 281 17.64 34.28 2.93
C ASN A 281 16.79 35.09 3.92
N THR A 282 16.05 34.38 4.79
CA THR A 282 15.18 34.98 5.80
C THR A 282 15.54 34.42 7.17
N PRO A 283 16.51 35.03 7.90
CA PRO A 283 16.98 34.53 9.21
C PRO A 283 15.97 34.73 10.35
N ALA A 284 14.67 34.77 10.06
CA ALA A 284 13.59 34.72 11.03
C ALA A 284 13.38 33.26 11.45
N PHE A 285 14.14 32.77 12.42
CA PHE A 285 14.12 31.36 12.82
C PHE A 285 12.75 30.86 13.31
N ASP A 286 11.86 31.75 13.80
CA ASP A 286 10.47 31.40 14.14
C ASP A 286 9.68 30.92 12.92
N PHE A 287 9.89 31.55 11.76
CA PHE A 287 9.35 31.08 10.49
C PHE A 287 9.98 29.74 10.09
N GLY A 288 11.28 29.56 10.36
CA GLY A 288 11.98 28.30 10.17
C GLY A 288 11.31 27.13 10.91
N VAL A 289 10.85 27.34 12.15
CA VAL A 289 10.15 26.32 12.95
C VAL A 289 8.82 25.93 12.30
N GLN A 290 8.00 26.92 11.92
CA GLN A 290 6.68 26.67 11.34
C GLN A 290 6.76 25.99 9.97
N SER A 291 7.65 26.47 9.10
CA SER A 291 7.90 25.89 7.79
C SER A 291 8.52 24.50 7.88
N TRP A 292 9.42 24.26 8.83
CA TRP A 292 9.98 22.94 9.10
C TRP A 292 8.91 21.95 9.55
N ASN A 293 8.03 22.34 10.48
CA ASN A 293 6.93 21.48 10.94
C ASN A 293 6.03 21.05 9.76
N SER A 294 5.77 21.96 8.83
CA SER A 294 5.01 21.66 7.60
C SER A 294 5.75 20.68 6.69
N LEU A 295 7.06 20.88 6.49
CA LEU A 295 7.91 20.00 5.69
C LEU A 295 8.03 18.60 6.31
N GLN A 296 8.17 18.51 7.64
CA GLN A 296 8.20 17.26 8.37
C GLN A 296 6.87 16.50 8.25
N ALA A 297 5.75 17.21 8.35
CA ALA A 297 4.43 16.61 8.14
C ALA A 297 4.29 16.05 6.71
N LEU A 298 4.79 16.78 5.71
CA LEU A 298 4.83 16.31 4.32
C LEU A 298 5.71 15.06 4.15
N LEU A 299 6.93 15.07 4.71
CA LEU A 299 7.85 13.91 4.70
C LEU A 299 7.20 12.67 5.32
N LYS A 300 6.55 12.82 6.48
CA LYS A 300 5.86 11.71 7.17
C LYS A 300 4.66 11.21 6.39
N CYS A 301 3.85 12.11 5.84
CA CYS A 301 2.68 11.76 5.03
C CYS A 301 3.10 10.95 3.79
N VAL A 302 4.03 11.48 2.99
CA VAL A 302 4.53 10.78 1.80
C VAL A 302 5.22 9.47 2.17
N GLY A 303 6.02 9.44 3.23
CA GLY A 303 6.66 8.21 3.73
C GLY A 303 5.65 7.12 4.08
N ARG A 304 4.56 7.48 4.79
CA ARG A 304 3.49 6.56 5.17
C ARG A 304 2.77 5.98 3.94
N GLU A 305 2.38 6.83 2.99
CA GLU A 305 1.69 6.40 1.77
C GLU A 305 2.60 5.54 0.87
N LEU A 306 3.89 5.84 0.81
CA LEU A 306 4.84 5.08 0.00
C LEU A 306 5.28 3.77 0.67
N ALA A 307 5.20 3.64 1.99
CA ALA A 307 5.81 2.54 2.74
C ALA A 307 5.43 1.15 2.20
N SER A 308 4.14 0.90 1.96
CA SER A 308 3.70 -0.42 1.49
C SER A 308 4.21 -0.73 0.09
N SER A 309 4.08 0.22 -0.84
CA SER A 309 4.52 0.01 -2.22
C SER A 309 6.04 -0.10 -2.30
N PHE A 310 6.77 0.71 -1.52
CA PHE A 310 8.22 0.63 -1.41
C PHE A 310 8.68 -0.74 -0.90
N LEU A 311 8.07 -1.25 0.17
CA LEU A 311 8.40 -2.57 0.71
C LEU A 311 8.14 -3.69 -0.31
N SER A 312 7.02 -3.64 -1.02
CA SER A 312 6.73 -4.58 -2.11
C SER A 312 7.80 -4.51 -3.21
N PHE A 313 8.28 -3.32 -3.58
CA PHE A 313 9.39 -3.17 -4.52
C PHE A 313 10.70 -3.78 -4.01
N GLN A 314 11.02 -3.62 -2.72
CA GLN A 314 12.23 -4.21 -2.13
C GLN A 314 12.16 -5.73 -2.13
N VAL A 315 11.01 -6.29 -1.75
CA VAL A 315 10.79 -7.74 -1.76
C VAL A 315 10.85 -8.29 -3.18
N LEU A 316 10.09 -7.72 -4.12
CA LEU A 316 10.07 -8.19 -5.52
C LEU A 316 11.43 -8.05 -6.20
N GLY A 317 12.15 -6.94 -5.99
CA GLY A 317 13.50 -6.75 -6.52
C GLY A 317 14.49 -7.76 -5.95
N SER A 318 14.43 -8.02 -4.63
CA SER A 318 15.32 -9.00 -3.98
C SER A 318 15.02 -10.43 -4.42
N LEU A 319 13.74 -10.81 -4.50
CA LEU A 319 13.33 -12.12 -5.00
C LEU A 319 13.73 -12.32 -6.46
N GLY A 320 13.52 -11.32 -7.32
CA GLY A 320 13.96 -11.36 -8.72
C GLY A 320 15.47 -11.52 -8.83
N PHE A 321 16.23 -10.83 -7.97
CA PHE A 321 17.68 -10.99 -7.91
C PHE A 321 18.10 -12.39 -7.46
N PHE A 322 17.50 -12.94 -6.40
CA PHE A 322 17.80 -14.30 -5.96
C PHE A 322 17.48 -15.34 -7.03
N TYR A 323 16.37 -15.18 -7.74
CA TYR A 323 16.03 -16.04 -8.87
C TYR A 323 17.08 -15.93 -9.98
N PHE A 324 17.50 -14.72 -10.36
CA PHE A 324 18.57 -14.51 -11.33
C PHE A 324 19.86 -15.24 -10.94
N LEU A 325 20.25 -15.17 -9.66
CA LEU A 325 21.42 -15.89 -9.17
C LEU A 325 21.23 -17.39 -9.21
N ALA A 326 20.11 -17.90 -8.72
CA ALA A 326 19.82 -19.33 -8.74
C ALA A 326 19.84 -19.88 -10.17
N SER A 327 19.24 -19.17 -11.13
CA SER A 327 19.29 -19.49 -12.57
C SER A 327 20.73 -19.46 -13.11
N SER A 328 21.47 -18.38 -12.86
CA SER A 328 22.86 -18.23 -13.35
C SER A 328 23.76 -19.36 -12.83
N VAL A 329 23.53 -19.76 -11.59
CA VAL A 329 24.18 -20.87 -10.93
C VAL A 329 23.78 -22.19 -11.57
N ALA A 330 22.49 -22.51 -11.61
CA ALA A 330 22.00 -23.76 -12.20
C ALA A 330 22.49 -23.92 -13.63
N TYR A 331 22.60 -22.82 -14.36
CA TYR A 331 23.16 -22.76 -15.69
C TYR A 331 24.66 -23.06 -15.72
N ALA A 332 25.46 -22.48 -14.82
CA ALA A 332 26.91 -22.71 -14.75
C ALA A 332 27.29 -24.19 -14.50
N PHE A 333 26.38 -24.99 -13.93
CA PHE A 333 26.56 -26.44 -13.71
C PHE A 333 26.10 -27.33 -14.86
N ARG A 334 25.51 -26.78 -15.92
CA ARG A 334 25.16 -27.59 -17.08
C ARG A 334 26.42 -28.05 -17.80
N THR A 335 26.47 -29.33 -18.15
CA THR A 335 27.56 -29.91 -18.95
C THR A 335 27.47 -29.52 -20.43
N ASP A 336 26.25 -29.19 -20.89
CA ASP A 336 25.96 -28.95 -22.30
C ASP A 336 25.94 -27.44 -22.60
N PHE A 337 27.09 -26.92 -23.01
CA PHE A 337 27.26 -25.50 -23.32
C PHE A 337 26.92 -25.18 -24.78
N HIS A 338 25.64 -25.01 -25.07
CA HIS A 338 25.21 -24.40 -26.33
C HIS A 338 25.14 -22.88 -26.17
N ALA A 339 25.95 -22.14 -26.93
CA ALA A 339 26.05 -20.68 -26.84
C ALA A 339 24.70 -19.95 -26.95
N ILE A 340 23.79 -20.45 -27.80
CA ILE A 340 22.45 -19.88 -27.97
C ILE A 340 21.63 -20.03 -26.68
N THR A 341 21.69 -21.19 -26.01
CA THR A 341 21.00 -21.42 -24.74
C THR A 341 21.55 -20.51 -23.63
N ILE A 342 22.87 -20.26 -23.61
CA ILE A 342 23.50 -19.30 -22.69
C ILE A 342 22.90 -17.91 -22.92
N ALA A 343 22.87 -17.47 -24.18
CA ALA A 343 22.37 -16.15 -24.52
C ALA A 343 20.89 -15.99 -24.16
N VAL A 344 20.05 -17.02 -24.39
CA VAL A 344 18.64 -17.00 -24.03
C VAL A 344 18.43 -16.90 -22.52
N GLU A 345 19.16 -17.68 -21.72
CA GLU A 345 19.03 -17.62 -20.25
C GLU A 345 19.56 -16.29 -19.70
N ALA A 346 20.66 -15.77 -20.24
CA ALA A 346 21.18 -14.46 -19.86
C ALA A 346 20.15 -13.36 -20.16
N LEU A 347 19.59 -13.34 -21.38
CA LEU A 347 18.56 -12.36 -21.78
C LEU A 347 17.25 -12.52 -21.01
N SER A 348 16.83 -13.74 -20.68
CA SER A 348 15.61 -14.00 -19.91
C SER A 348 15.67 -13.41 -18.50
N SER A 349 16.88 -13.30 -17.97
CA SER A 349 17.12 -12.80 -16.61
C SER A 349 17.30 -11.29 -16.49
N LEU A 350 17.59 -10.59 -17.60
CA LEU A 350 17.79 -9.13 -17.61
C LEU A 350 16.62 -8.34 -17.01
N PRO A 351 15.33 -8.67 -17.26
CA PRO A 351 14.21 -8.00 -16.60
C PRO A 351 14.24 -8.08 -15.07
N LEU A 352 14.71 -9.20 -14.51
CA LEU A 352 14.79 -9.40 -13.06
C LEU A 352 15.92 -8.57 -12.45
N LEU A 353 17.08 -8.55 -13.12
CA LEU A 353 18.20 -7.69 -12.74
C LEU A 353 17.80 -6.21 -12.82
N PHE A 354 17.06 -5.84 -13.86
CA PHE A 354 16.54 -4.49 -14.04
C PHE A 354 15.57 -4.11 -12.90
N LEU A 355 14.65 -5.01 -12.51
CA LEU A 355 13.75 -4.81 -11.37
C LEU A 355 14.53 -4.59 -10.06
N PHE A 356 15.58 -5.37 -9.83
CA PHE A 356 16.48 -5.18 -8.69
C PHE A 356 17.17 -3.81 -8.71
N VAL A 357 17.73 -3.41 -9.86
CA VAL A 357 18.38 -2.09 -10.01
C VAL A 357 17.40 -0.94 -9.76
N LEU A 358 16.17 -1.02 -10.26
CA LEU A 358 15.13 -0.04 -9.95
C LEU A 358 14.85 0.03 -8.45
N SER A 359 14.70 -1.13 -7.81
CA SER A 359 14.44 -1.23 -6.37
C SER A 359 15.58 -0.59 -5.54
N MET A 360 16.84 -0.87 -5.90
CA MET A 360 18.00 -0.27 -5.26
C MET A 360 18.11 1.23 -5.51
N ARG A 361 17.74 1.72 -6.71
CA ARG A 361 17.68 3.15 -7.02
C ARG A 361 16.67 3.88 -6.12
N LEU A 362 15.49 3.30 -5.92
CA LEU A 362 14.46 3.86 -5.03
C LEU A 362 14.95 3.88 -3.58
N PHE A 363 15.58 2.81 -3.12
CA PHE A 363 16.19 2.76 -1.79
C PHE A 363 17.25 3.84 -1.63
N ALA A 364 18.15 3.98 -2.61
CA ALA A 364 19.20 4.98 -2.58
C ALA A 364 18.66 6.41 -2.51
N LYS A 365 17.58 6.72 -3.24
CA LYS A 365 16.91 8.03 -3.15
C LYS A 365 16.30 8.29 -1.77
N GLY A 366 15.61 7.30 -1.19
CA GLY A 366 15.05 7.40 0.16
C GLY A 366 16.14 7.59 1.23
N ALA A 367 17.23 6.82 1.13
CA ALA A 367 18.39 6.93 2.01
C ALA A 367 19.09 8.29 1.88
N ALA A 368 19.30 8.79 0.65
CA ALA A 368 19.91 10.09 0.41
C ALA A 368 19.08 11.24 1.00
N LEU A 369 17.75 11.18 0.85
CA LEU A 369 16.82 12.15 1.46
C LEU A 369 16.96 12.17 3.00
N THR A 370 17.05 10.99 3.62
CA THR A 370 17.28 10.88 5.07
C THR A 370 18.60 11.49 5.51
N GLU A 371 19.71 11.19 4.83
CA GLU A 371 21.01 11.77 5.19
C GLU A 371 21.03 13.29 5.02
N LYS A 372 20.35 13.79 3.99
CA LYS A 372 20.18 15.23 3.78
C LYS A 372 19.42 15.87 4.92
N CYS A 373 18.31 15.27 5.36
CA CYS A 373 17.55 15.68 6.55
C CYS A 373 18.43 15.69 7.82
N ARG A 374 19.33 14.70 7.97
CA ARG A 374 20.26 14.61 9.10
C ARG A 374 21.32 15.71 9.09
N ALA A 375 21.68 16.24 7.92
CA ALA A 375 22.63 17.34 7.78
C ALA A 375 22.02 18.73 8.08
N VAL A 376 20.69 18.87 8.03
CA VAL A 376 20.01 20.16 8.20
C VAL A 376 20.33 20.87 9.54
N PRO A 377 20.32 20.22 10.71
CA PRO A 377 20.68 20.90 11.96
C PRO A 377 22.06 21.55 11.92
N ALA A 378 23.05 20.85 11.37
CA ALA A 378 24.42 21.36 11.24
C ALA A 378 24.47 22.55 10.27
N PHE A 379 23.74 22.46 9.16
CA PHE A 379 23.58 23.55 8.20
C PHE A 379 22.94 24.79 8.83
N VAL A 380 21.82 24.65 9.55
CA VAL A 380 21.15 25.78 10.23
C VAL A 380 22.09 26.41 11.26
N ASN A 381 22.86 25.61 11.99
CA ASN A 381 23.82 26.11 12.98
C ASN A 381 24.97 26.92 12.35
N GLN A 382 25.28 26.71 11.06
CA GLN A 382 26.29 27.45 10.32
C GLN A 382 25.79 28.79 9.76
N ILE A 383 24.49 29.07 9.81
CA ILE A 383 23.93 30.33 9.31
C ILE A 383 24.46 31.49 10.15
N PRO A 384 25.10 32.51 9.54
CA PRO A 384 25.72 33.61 10.26
C PRO A 384 24.67 34.45 11.01
N THR A 385 24.99 34.82 12.25
CA THR A 385 24.14 35.65 13.11
C THR A 385 24.95 36.79 13.70
N THR A 386 24.29 37.93 13.99
CA THR A 386 24.94 39.08 14.65
C THR A 386 25.26 38.79 16.12
N LYS A 387 24.54 37.86 16.74
CA LYS A 387 24.75 37.42 18.12
C LYS A 387 25.73 36.25 18.15
N TRP A 388 26.60 36.25 19.17
CA TRP A 388 27.52 35.14 19.47
C TRP A 388 26.75 33.86 19.80
N ILE A 389 25.62 33.99 20.50
CA ILE A 389 24.68 32.90 20.78
C ILE A 389 23.29 33.40 20.37
N ASP A 390 22.75 32.78 19.31
CA ASP A 390 21.37 33.03 18.88
C ASP A 390 20.46 31.91 19.39
N PHE A 391 19.65 32.23 20.42
CA PHE A 391 18.75 31.26 21.05
C PHE A 391 17.66 30.76 20.08
N ASN A 392 17.19 31.57 19.14
CA ASN A 392 16.15 31.15 18.20
C ASN A 392 16.74 30.18 17.16
N ARG A 393 17.98 30.41 16.73
CA ARG A 393 18.74 29.45 15.90
C ARG A 393 18.92 28.12 16.63
N GLN A 394 19.39 28.17 17.89
CA GLN A 394 19.59 26.94 18.69
C GLN A 394 18.28 26.19 18.93
N TYR A 395 17.18 26.91 19.17
CA TYR A 395 15.85 26.32 19.28
C TYR A 395 15.46 25.60 17.98
N LEU A 396 15.63 26.24 16.82
CA LEU A 396 15.34 25.61 15.52
C LEU A 396 16.22 24.36 15.30
N VAL A 397 17.52 24.43 15.57
CA VAL A 397 18.45 23.29 15.46
C VAL A 397 17.99 22.12 16.34
N THR A 398 17.62 22.40 17.59
CA THR A 398 17.13 21.41 18.54
C THR A 398 15.80 20.82 18.07
N PHE A 399 14.85 21.67 17.68
CA PHE A 399 13.56 21.28 17.15
C PHE A 399 13.69 20.32 15.95
N ILE A 400 14.57 20.65 14.99
CA ILE A 400 14.84 19.80 13.83
C ILE A 400 15.43 18.46 14.28
N THR A 401 16.41 18.48 15.18
CA THR A 401 17.08 17.27 15.69
C THR A 401 16.09 16.34 16.38
N ASP A 402 15.28 16.87 17.30
CA ASP A 402 14.28 16.12 18.07
C ASP A 402 13.14 15.60 17.20
N SER A 403 12.82 16.31 16.13
CA SER A 403 11.80 15.91 15.16
C SER A 403 12.18 14.65 14.36
N SER A 404 13.46 14.25 14.41
CA SER A 404 14.05 13.07 13.76
C SER A 404 13.59 12.92 12.29
N PRO A 405 13.80 13.94 11.44
CA PRO A 405 13.33 13.92 10.05
C PRO A 405 13.99 12.82 9.23
N GLY A 406 13.32 12.39 8.17
CA GLY A 406 13.84 11.42 7.22
C GLY A 406 12.72 10.70 6.47
N PHE A 407 13.12 9.76 5.61
CA PHE A 407 12.20 8.85 4.94
C PHE A 407 11.96 7.60 5.80
N PHE A 408 10.71 7.38 6.21
CA PHE A 408 10.30 6.27 7.07
C PHE A 408 9.45 5.27 6.29
N VAL A 409 9.75 3.99 6.45
CA VAL A 409 8.98 2.86 5.91
C VAL A 409 8.57 1.99 7.09
N ARG A 410 7.27 1.97 7.44
CA ARG A 410 6.74 1.27 8.62
C ARG A 410 7.56 1.55 9.89
N GLU A 411 7.72 2.84 10.21
CA GLU A 411 8.48 3.34 11.38
C GLU A 411 10.01 3.14 11.31
N VAL A 412 10.51 2.42 10.32
CA VAL A 412 11.96 2.28 10.10
C VAL A 412 12.47 3.43 9.24
N LYS A 413 13.39 4.21 9.81
CA LYS A 413 14.10 5.26 9.08
C LYS A 413 15.11 4.64 8.11
N ILE A 414 14.93 4.85 6.81
CA ILE A 414 15.83 4.35 5.78
C ILE A 414 17.10 5.21 5.74
N SER A 415 18.27 4.61 5.99
CA SER A 415 19.57 5.29 5.98
C SER A 415 20.53 4.76 4.91
N GLN A 416 21.60 5.51 4.61
CA GLN A 416 22.66 5.02 3.72
C GLN A 416 23.37 3.79 4.30
N GLU A 417 23.48 3.72 5.63
CA GLU A 417 24.05 2.55 6.29
C GLU A 417 23.23 1.29 6.00
N MET A 418 21.90 1.37 6.02
CA MET A 418 21.03 0.23 5.66
C MET A 418 21.21 -0.18 4.20
N LEU A 419 21.38 0.78 3.28
CA LEU A 419 21.65 0.49 1.87
C LEU A 419 22.95 -0.30 1.71
N VAL A 420 24.03 0.14 2.37
CA VAL A 420 25.33 -0.53 2.33
C VAL A 420 25.24 -1.93 2.95
N ARG A 421 24.53 -2.08 4.08
CA ARG A 421 24.28 -3.39 4.70
C ARG A 421 23.54 -4.33 3.74
N GLN A 422 22.55 -3.84 2.99
CA GLN A 422 21.85 -4.62 1.98
C GLN A 422 22.80 -5.09 0.87
N PHE A 423 23.69 -4.22 0.37
CA PHE A 423 24.73 -4.61 -0.59
C PHE A 423 25.71 -5.64 -0.04
N ILE A 424 26.13 -5.52 1.23
CA ILE A 424 27.02 -6.48 1.88
C ILE A 424 26.34 -7.84 2.01
N VAL A 425 25.07 -7.89 2.43
CA VAL A 425 24.31 -9.13 2.52
C VAL A 425 24.16 -9.78 1.15
N VAL A 426 23.75 -9.01 0.15
CA VAL A 426 23.59 -9.49 -1.23
C VAL A 426 24.93 -9.97 -1.81
N GLY A 427 26.01 -9.20 -1.63
CA GLY A 427 27.37 -9.54 -2.05
C GLY A 427 27.94 -10.76 -1.33
N GLY A 428 27.67 -10.91 -0.04
CA GLY A 428 28.07 -12.07 0.75
C GLY A 428 27.35 -13.34 0.31
N LEU A 429 26.04 -13.26 0.06
CA LEU A 429 25.25 -14.38 -0.47
C LEU A 429 25.74 -14.79 -1.86
N LEU A 430 26.02 -13.82 -2.73
CA LEU A 430 26.65 -14.04 -4.04
C LEU A 430 27.98 -14.77 -3.95
N SER A 431 28.89 -14.28 -3.12
CA SER A 431 30.23 -14.85 -2.96
C SER A 431 30.18 -16.24 -2.34
N GLY A 432 29.38 -16.43 -1.31
CA GLY A 432 29.19 -17.73 -0.66
C GLY A 432 28.58 -18.77 -1.60
N LEU A 433 27.59 -18.35 -2.39
CA LEU A 433 26.99 -19.18 -3.43
C LEU A 433 28.05 -19.57 -4.46
N PHE A 434 28.75 -18.60 -5.06
CA PHE A 434 29.83 -18.89 -6.02
C PHE A 434 30.92 -19.81 -5.45
N GLY A 435 31.30 -19.63 -4.18
CA GLY A 435 32.30 -20.46 -3.51
C GLY A 435 31.85 -21.89 -3.27
N ALA A 436 30.61 -22.10 -2.78
CA ALA A 436 30.04 -23.44 -2.59
C ALA A 436 29.96 -24.20 -3.92
N LEU A 437 29.57 -23.47 -4.96
CA LEU A 437 29.44 -23.99 -6.32
C LEU A 437 30.78 -24.34 -6.93
N SER A 438 31.78 -23.46 -6.86
CA SER A 438 33.12 -23.75 -7.37
C SER A 438 33.71 -25.01 -6.74
N ARG A 439 33.40 -25.32 -5.47
CA ARG A 439 33.82 -26.57 -4.81
C ARG A 439 33.08 -27.80 -5.35
N LEU A 440 31.77 -27.71 -5.54
CA LEU A 440 30.96 -28.80 -6.13
C LEU A 440 31.38 -29.11 -7.57
N TYR A 441 31.85 -28.13 -8.33
CA TYR A 441 32.34 -28.33 -9.69
C TYR A 441 33.69 -29.06 -9.75
N LEU A 442 34.54 -28.85 -8.74
CA LEU A 442 35.89 -29.41 -8.67
C LEU A 442 35.95 -30.79 -8.01
N SER A 443 34.90 -31.18 -7.27
CA SER A 443 34.71 -32.52 -6.70
C SER A 443 34.02 -33.45 -7.69
#